data_AF-A0A956VMU9-F1
#
_entry.id   AF-A0A956VMU9-F1
#
_cell.length_a   1.000
_cell.length_b   1.000
_cell.length_c   1.000
_cell.angle_alpha   90.00
_cell.angle_beta   90.00
_cell.angle_gamma   90.00
#
_symmetry.space_group_name_H-M   'P 1'
#
loop_
_entity.id
_entity.type
_entity.pdbx_description
1 polymer ?
#
loop_
_entity_poly.entity_id
_entity_poly.type
_entity_poly.pdbx_seq_one_letter_code
_entity_poly.pdbx_strand_id
1 'polypeptide(L)'
;MTALAARLAPNWTTVAGALEGILEFLGAPLPRYAVMGLTAHAWHFHLGEREGIVALPSGPTDLDWDAMLRRYARTGYRWERFTAPATGREEAIAWAAARLEKGLPLIGWDMRLHDFAVVYGIDRSGRAFLVDDRVSGQTGDVAPW
;
A
#
# COMPACT_ATOMS: atom_id res chain seq x y z
N MET A 1 11.42 4.62 -18.09
CA MET A 1 10.09 4.50 -17.46
C MET A 1 9.72 3.02 -17.44
N THR A 2 9.33 2.51 -16.28
CA THR A 2 8.88 1.11 -16.11
C THR A 2 7.46 1.13 -15.56
N ALA A 3 6.56 0.33 -16.12
CA ALA A 3 5.17 0.26 -15.71
C ALA A 3 4.64 -1.18 -15.77
N LEU A 4 3.93 -1.58 -14.72
CA LEU A 4 3.25 -2.87 -14.57
C LEU A 4 1.75 -2.70 -14.80
N ALA A 5 1.05 -3.80 -15.06
CA ALA A 5 -0.39 -3.83 -15.22
C ALA A 5 -1.17 -3.87 -13.89
N ALA A 6 -0.48 -3.95 -12.74
CA ALA A 6 -1.11 -3.94 -11.42
C ALA A 6 -1.89 -2.63 -11.20
N ARG A 7 -3.14 -2.73 -10.75
CA ARG A 7 -4.06 -1.61 -10.54
C ARG A 7 -4.82 -1.79 -9.24
N LEU A 8 -5.38 -0.71 -8.70
CA LEU A 8 -6.20 -0.74 -7.51
C LEU A 8 -7.53 -1.43 -7.81
N ALA A 9 -7.84 -2.51 -7.09
CA ALA A 9 -9.13 -3.18 -7.25
C ALA A 9 -10.26 -2.41 -6.53
N PRO A 10 -11.49 -2.38 -7.08
CA PRO A 10 -12.65 -1.80 -6.40
C PRO A 10 -12.96 -2.54 -5.09
N ASN A 11 -12.82 -1.85 -3.95
CA ASN A 11 -13.00 -2.44 -2.63
C ASN A 11 -13.51 -1.39 -1.61
N TRP A 12 -13.98 -1.83 -0.45
CA TRP A 12 -14.46 -0.96 0.65
C TRP A 12 -13.36 -0.11 1.27
N THR A 13 -12.12 -0.60 1.23
CA THR A 13 -10.94 0.15 1.67
C THR A 13 -9.86 0.07 0.60
N THR A 14 -9.10 1.13 0.44
CA THR A 14 -7.96 1.23 -0.49
C THR A 14 -6.86 0.23 -0.18
N VAL A 15 -6.59 -0.09 1.09
CA VAL A 15 -5.59 -1.12 1.45
C VAL A 15 -6.01 -2.50 0.95
N ALA A 16 -7.31 -2.82 1.05
CA ALA A 16 -7.85 -4.06 0.52
C ALA A 16 -7.85 -4.04 -1.00
N GLY A 17 -8.20 -2.91 -1.62
CA GLY A 17 -8.10 -2.71 -3.07
C GLY A 17 -6.67 -2.86 -3.58
N ALA A 18 -5.67 -2.38 -2.85
CA ALA A 18 -4.27 -2.48 -3.22
C ALA A 18 -3.76 -3.92 -3.08
N LEU A 19 -4.13 -4.61 -2.00
CA LEU A 19 -3.81 -6.04 -1.84
C LEU A 19 -4.49 -6.90 -2.91
N GLU A 20 -5.80 -6.74 -3.12
CA GLU A 20 -6.57 -7.48 -4.13
C GLU A 20 -5.99 -7.24 -5.53
N GLY A 21 -5.74 -5.98 -5.89
CA GLY A 21 -5.18 -5.61 -7.18
C GLY A 21 -3.77 -6.18 -7.45
N ILE A 22 -2.92 -6.23 -6.43
CA ILE A 22 -1.61 -6.89 -6.54
C ILE A 22 -1.76 -8.41 -6.67
N LEU A 23 -2.65 -9.04 -5.89
CA LEU A 23 -2.88 -10.48 -5.97
C LEU A 23 -3.46 -10.91 -7.32
N GLU A 24 -4.35 -10.11 -7.91
CA GLU A 24 -4.84 -10.29 -9.28
C GLU A 24 -3.69 -10.22 -10.29
N PHE A 25 -2.85 -9.19 -10.20
CA PHE A 25 -1.67 -9.06 -11.07
C PHE A 25 -0.71 -10.25 -10.95
N LEU A 26 -0.51 -10.79 -9.75
CA LEU A 26 0.34 -11.95 -9.50
C LEU A 26 -0.32 -13.28 -9.91
N GLY A 27 -1.55 -13.27 -10.42
CA GLY A 27 -2.26 -14.48 -10.84
C GLY A 27 -2.73 -15.36 -9.67
N ALA A 28 -2.89 -14.77 -8.48
CA ALA A 28 -3.30 -15.46 -7.26
C ALA A 28 -4.48 -14.75 -6.58
N PRO A 29 -5.61 -14.55 -7.28
CA PRO A 29 -6.75 -13.85 -6.72
C PRO A 29 -7.28 -14.60 -5.49
N LEU A 30 -7.65 -13.84 -4.47
CA LEU A 30 -8.37 -14.34 -3.30
C LEU A 30 -9.79 -13.78 -3.32
N PRO A 31 -10.77 -14.51 -2.77
CA PRO A 31 -12.10 -13.95 -2.63
C PRO A 31 -12.06 -12.70 -1.74
N ARG A 32 -12.84 -11.67 -2.10
CA ARG A 32 -12.80 -10.35 -1.45
C ARG A 32 -12.93 -10.40 0.08
N TYR A 33 -13.78 -11.29 0.61
CA TYR A 33 -13.92 -11.45 2.06
C TYR A 33 -12.61 -11.90 2.74
N ALA A 34 -11.79 -12.69 2.05
CA ALA A 34 -10.49 -13.13 2.55
C ALA A 34 -9.48 -11.97 2.51
N VAL A 35 -9.46 -11.20 1.41
CA VAL A 35 -8.64 -9.97 1.31
C VAL A 35 -8.98 -9.01 2.47
N MET A 36 -10.27 -8.77 2.72
CA MET A 36 -10.73 -7.92 3.83
C MET A 36 -10.29 -8.46 5.20
N GLY A 37 -10.35 -9.78 5.40
CA GLY A 37 -9.86 -10.42 6.62
C GLY A 37 -8.35 -10.28 6.81
N LEU A 38 -7.57 -10.34 5.72
CA LEU A 38 -6.11 -10.21 5.75
C LEU A 38 -5.65 -8.79 6.07
N THR A 39 -6.37 -7.77 5.56
CA THR A 39 -6.02 -6.37 5.85
C THR A 39 -6.39 -5.97 7.28
N ALA A 40 -7.35 -6.67 7.90
CA ALA A 40 -7.94 -6.32 9.19
C ALA A 40 -8.63 -4.94 9.23
N HIS A 41 -8.74 -4.24 8.09
CA HIS A 41 -9.39 -2.93 7.99
C HIS A 41 -10.92 -3.01 7.92
N ALA A 42 -11.48 -4.21 7.76
CA ALA A 42 -12.92 -4.43 7.92
C ALA A 42 -13.40 -4.25 9.37
N TRP A 43 -12.47 -4.38 10.35
CA TRP A 43 -12.81 -4.47 11.77
C TRP A 43 -11.96 -3.56 12.67
N HIS A 44 -11.14 -2.67 12.09
CA HIS A 44 -10.27 -1.80 12.89
C HIS A 44 -11.06 -0.61 13.43
N PHE A 45 -11.37 -0.64 14.73
CA PHE A 45 -11.80 0.52 15.50
C PHE A 45 -10.66 0.87 16.46
N HIS A 46 -9.82 1.82 16.08
CA HIS A 46 -8.74 2.30 16.94
C HIS A 46 -9.29 3.30 17.95
N LEU A 47 -9.46 2.82 19.18
CA LEU A 47 -9.57 3.67 20.35
C LEU A 47 -8.20 3.55 21.02
N GLY A 48 -7.40 4.61 21.08
CA GLY A 48 -6.13 4.56 21.80
C GLY A 48 -6.17 5.28 23.14
N GLU A 49 -5.25 4.94 24.03
CA GLU A 49 -5.40 5.23 25.46
C GLU A 49 -4.40 6.26 25.98
N ARG A 50 -4.88 7.15 26.87
CA ARG A 50 -4.03 7.98 27.72
C ARG A 50 -4.65 8.12 29.11
N GLU A 51 -3.84 7.92 30.15
CA GLU A 51 -4.23 8.11 31.57
C GLU A 51 -5.52 7.34 31.96
N GLY A 52 -5.76 6.17 31.37
CA GLY A 52 -6.96 5.35 31.61
C GLY A 52 -8.18 5.72 30.75
N ILE A 53 -8.05 6.63 29.78
CA ILE A 53 -9.12 7.00 28.84
C ILE A 53 -8.72 6.61 27.42
N VAL A 54 -9.57 5.81 26.77
CA VAL A 54 -9.37 5.34 25.40
C VAL A 54 -10.08 6.26 24.39
N ALA A 55 -9.37 7.24 23.85
CA ALA A 55 -9.69 7.89 22.57
C ALA A 55 -8.39 8.36 21.87
N LEU A 56 -7.96 7.68 20.79
CA LEU A 56 -6.96 8.23 19.87
C LEU A 56 -7.70 8.79 18.65
N PRO A 57 -7.68 10.11 18.42
CA PRO A 57 -8.17 10.70 17.18
C PRO A 57 -7.21 10.50 16.00
N SER A 58 -6.10 9.76 16.16
CA SER A 58 -5.27 9.33 15.02
C SER A 58 -5.99 8.35 14.08
N GLY A 59 -7.18 7.87 14.47
CA GLY A 59 -8.11 7.21 13.56
C GLY A 59 -7.53 5.94 12.93
N PRO A 60 -8.08 5.47 11.79
CA PRO A 60 -7.69 4.22 11.12
C PRO A 60 -6.22 4.17 10.63
N THR A 61 -5.37 5.14 10.99
CA THR A 61 -4.01 5.31 10.47
C THR A 61 -2.90 4.86 11.43
N ASP A 62 -3.22 4.48 12.69
CA ASP A 62 -2.25 3.84 13.59
C ASP A 62 -2.11 2.35 13.25
N LEU A 63 -1.35 2.05 12.21
CA LEU A 63 -1.28 0.72 11.64
C LEU A 63 -0.13 -0.09 12.24
N ASP A 64 -0.46 -1.22 12.86
CA ASP A 64 0.51 -2.28 13.13
C ASP A 64 0.94 -2.93 11.80
N TRP A 65 1.94 -2.31 11.16
CA TRP A 65 2.51 -2.73 9.88
C TRP A 65 3.09 -4.15 9.93
N ASP A 66 3.67 -4.55 11.06
CA ASP A 66 4.28 -5.86 11.21
C ASP A 66 3.22 -6.95 11.31
N ALA A 67 2.14 -6.70 12.04
CA ALA A 67 0.99 -7.59 12.05
C ALA A 67 0.33 -7.68 10.68
N MET A 68 0.27 -6.57 9.93
CA MET A 68 -0.23 -6.58 8.55
C MET A 68 0.63 -7.47 7.65
N LEU A 69 1.95 -7.33 7.67
CA LEU A 69 2.87 -8.19 6.90
C LEU A 69 2.73 -9.67 7.28
N ARG A 70 2.62 -9.99 8.57
CA ARG A 70 2.39 -11.38 9.04
C ARG A 70 1.08 -11.96 8.50
N ARG A 71 0.03 -11.15 8.37
CA ARG A 71 -1.23 -11.57 7.73
C ARG A 71 -1.03 -11.77 6.24
N TYR A 72 -0.39 -10.83 5.54
CA TYR A 72 -0.17 -10.91 4.09
C TYR A 72 0.67 -12.11 3.68
N ALA A 73 1.60 -12.57 4.53
CA ALA A 73 2.35 -13.81 4.29
C ALA A 73 1.45 -15.05 4.10
N ARG A 74 0.19 -15.01 4.55
CA ARG A 74 -0.80 -16.10 4.34
C ARG A 74 -1.37 -16.16 2.91
N THR A 75 -1.00 -15.22 2.05
CA THR A 75 -1.37 -15.22 0.61
C THR A 75 -0.53 -16.18 -0.24
N GLY A 76 0.51 -16.79 0.34
CA GLY A 76 1.46 -17.62 -0.40
C GLY A 76 2.65 -16.85 -0.99
N TYR A 77 2.66 -15.51 -0.84
CA TYR A 77 3.77 -14.65 -1.24
C TYR A 77 4.59 -14.18 -0.04
N ARG A 78 5.88 -13.93 -0.28
CA ARG A 78 6.71 -13.18 0.64
C ARG A 78 6.41 -11.70 0.48
N TRP A 79 6.00 -11.08 1.58
CA TRP A 79 5.83 -9.63 1.67
C TRP A 79 6.99 -9.02 2.44
N GLU A 80 7.49 -7.90 1.95
CA GLU A 80 8.50 -7.08 2.61
C GLU A 80 8.07 -5.62 2.63
N ARG A 81 8.60 -4.87 3.60
CA ARG A 81 8.35 -3.44 3.76
C ARG A 81 9.67 -2.73 3.88
N PHE A 82 9.76 -1.55 3.27
CA PHE A 82 10.84 -0.63 3.58
C PHE A 82 10.69 -0.10 5.01
N THR A 83 11.71 -0.31 5.84
CA THR A 83 11.77 0.17 7.22
C THR A 83 13.04 0.97 7.40
N ALA A 84 12.94 2.30 7.50
CA ALA A 84 14.06 3.17 7.84
C ALA A 84 13.59 4.35 8.70
N PRO A 85 14.51 5.04 9.40
CA PRO A 85 14.21 6.33 10.04
C PRO A 85 13.69 7.35 9.03
N ALA A 86 12.99 8.39 9.52
CA ALA A 86 12.35 9.41 8.69
C ALA A 86 13.27 10.13 7.67
N THR A 87 14.59 10.02 7.82
CA THR A 87 15.61 10.59 6.93
C THR A 87 15.97 9.69 5.73
N GLY A 88 15.43 8.48 5.63
CA GLY A 88 15.76 7.50 4.58
C GLY A 88 15.00 7.66 3.26
N ARG A 89 14.67 8.89 2.83
CA ARG A 89 13.80 9.11 1.66
C ARG A 89 14.41 8.56 0.37
N GLU A 90 15.67 8.90 0.10
CA GLU A 90 16.41 8.43 -1.08
C GLU A 90 16.57 6.92 -1.07
N GLU A 91 16.78 6.33 0.11
CA GLU A 91 16.84 4.88 0.29
C GLU A 91 15.49 4.21 0.02
N ALA A 92 14.38 4.83 0.46
CA ALA A 92 13.03 4.35 0.19
C ALA A 92 12.73 4.36 -1.32
N ILE A 93 13.11 5.44 -2.00
CA ILE A 93 12.95 5.57 -3.45
C ILE A 93 13.79 4.52 -4.18
N ALA A 94 15.07 4.36 -3.80
CA ALA A 94 15.96 3.38 -4.39
C ALA A 94 15.46 1.95 -4.14
N TRP A 95 14.96 1.67 -2.94
CA TRP A 95 14.36 0.39 -2.57
C TRP A 95 13.15 0.09 -3.46
N ALA A 96 12.22 1.03 -3.58
CA ALA A 96 11.01 0.90 -4.39
C ALA A 96 11.35 0.71 -5.88
N ALA A 97 12.24 1.55 -6.42
CA ALA A 97 12.71 1.46 -7.79
C ALA A 97 13.24 0.06 -8.13
N ALA A 98 14.09 -0.49 -7.26
CA ALA A 98 14.71 -1.80 -7.48
C ALA A 98 13.69 -2.96 -7.48
N ARG A 99 12.50 -2.81 -6.86
CA ARG A 99 11.43 -3.82 -6.90
C ARG A 99 10.58 -3.66 -8.16
N LEU A 100 10.20 -2.43 -8.50
CA LEU A 100 9.42 -2.13 -9.70
C LEU A 100 10.17 -2.57 -10.97
N GLU A 101 11.49 -2.33 -11.02
CA GLU A 101 12.36 -2.78 -12.11
C GLU A 101 12.46 -4.31 -12.22
N LYS A 102 12.15 -5.05 -11.15
CA LYS A 102 12.06 -6.53 -11.13
C LYS A 102 10.66 -7.05 -11.43
N GLY A 103 9.71 -6.18 -11.77
CA GLY A 103 8.33 -6.58 -12.04
C GLY A 103 7.46 -6.78 -10.80
N LEU A 104 7.88 -6.24 -9.65
CA LEU A 104 7.15 -6.36 -8.38
C LEU A 104 6.40 -5.05 -8.09
N PRO A 105 5.05 -5.04 -8.11
CA PRO A 105 4.28 -3.87 -7.69
C PRO A 105 4.36 -3.68 -6.18
N LEU A 106 4.10 -2.46 -5.71
CA LEU A 106 4.16 -2.12 -4.30
C LEU A 106 2.82 -1.58 -3.81
N ILE A 107 2.56 -1.77 -2.51
CA ILE A 107 1.54 -1.01 -1.80
C ILE A 107 2.22 0.22 -1.22
N GLY A 108 1.81 1.41 -1.66
CA GLY A 108 2.27 2.70 -1.13
C GLY A 108 1.25 3.27 -0.15
N TRP A 109 1.72 3.88 0.93
CA TRP A 109 0.92 4.73 1.81
C TRP A 109 1.38 6.17 1.62
N ASP A 110 0.43 7.10 1.60
CA ASP A 110 0.70 8.53 1.52
C ASP A 110 1.40 8.98 0.23
N MET A 111 1.02 8.37 -0.90
CA MET A 111 1.61 8.72 -2.20
C MET A 111 1.12 10.08 -2.71
N ARG A 112 -0.16 10.40 -2.46
CA ARG A 112 -0.84 11.63 -2.91
C ARG A 112 -1.96 12.06 -1.97
N LEU A 113 -2.66 11.08 -1.41
CA LEU A 113 -3.57 11.22 -0.28
C LEU A 113 -3.00 10.44 0.89
N HIS A 114 -3.38 10.80 2.12
CA HIS A 114 -3.17 9.99 3.33
C HIS A 114 -4.01 8.69 3.26
N ASP A 115 -3.69 7.86 2.27
CA ASP A 115 -4.41 6.66 1.88
C ASP A 115 -3.48 5.69 1.10
N PHE A 116 -3.97 4.49 0.81
CA PHE A 116 -3.23 3.46 0.09
C PHE A 116 -3.36 3.55 -1.43
N ALA A 117 -2.25 3.23 -2.11
CA ALA A 117 -2.14 3.17 -3.56
C ALA A 117 -1.45 1.89 -4.01
N VAL A 118 -1.70 1.46 -5.25
CA VAL A 118 -0.83 0.52 -5.97
C VAL A 118 0.24 1.33 -6.69
N VAL A 119 1.50 1.20 -6.28
CA VAL A 119 2.63 1.71 -7.06
C VAL A 119 2.98 0.67 -8.10
N TYR A 120 2.70 0.99 -9.36
CA TYR A 120 2.87 0.06 -10.48
C TYR A 120 4.02 0.46 -11.40
N GLY A 121 4.66 1.60 -11.19
CA GLY A 121 5.74 2.03 -12.06
C GLY A 121 6.61 3.14 -11.52
N ILE A 122 7.67 3.43 -12.27
CA ILE A 122 8.65 4.47 -11.93
C ILE A 122 9.09 5.23 -13.19
N ASP A 123 9.09 6.54 -13.08
CA ASP A 123 9.73 7.49 -13.99
C ASP A 123 10.91 8.16 -13.28
N ARG A 124 12.12 7.63 -13.52
CA ARG A 124 13.36 8.20 -12.97
C ARG A 124 13.67 9.59 -13.53
N SER A 125 13.34 9.86 -14.80
CA SER A 125 13.59 11.16 -15.42
C SER A 125 12.67 12.24 -14.85
N GLY A 126 11.39 11.93 -14.72
CA GLY A 126 10.40 12.82 -14.11
C GLY A 126 10.43 12.84 -12.58
N ARG A 127 11.30 12.03 -11.95
CA ARG A 127 11.35 11.82 -10.49
C ARG A 127 9.96 11.55 -9.90
N ALA A 128 9.22 10.61 -10.51
CA ALA A 128 7.85 10.32 -10.11
C ALA A 128 7.49 8.84 -10.18
N PHE A 129 6.63 8.41 -9.25
CA PHE A 129 6.07 7.07 -9.23
C PHE A 129 4.81 7.08 -10.08
N LEU A 130 4.53 5.95 -10.72
CA LEU A 130 3.24 5.71 -11.33
C LEU A 130 2.38 4.95 -10.33
N VAL A 131 1.26 5.54 -9.93
CA VAL A 131 0.39 5.07 -8.86
C VAL A 131 -1.05 4.99 -9.34
N ASP A 132 -1.76 3.99 -8.84
CA ASP A 132 -3.21 3.89 -8.95
C ASP A 132 -3.84 4.00 -7.55
N ASP A 133 -4.57 5.09 -7.33
CA ASP A 133 -5.27 5.38 -6.09
C ASP A 133 -6.66 6.01 -6.34
N ARG A 134 -7.35 6.45 -5.29
CA ARG A 134 -8.72 6.99 -5.37
C ARG A 134 -8.88 8.24 -6.23
N VAL A 135 -7.80 8.96 -6.52
CA VAL A 135 -7.81 10.20 -7.31
C VAL A 135 -7.13 10.05 -8.67
N SER A 136 -6.66 8.85 -9.03
CA SER A 136 -6.01 8.61 -10.33
C SER A 136 -6.90 8.99 -11.51
N GLY A 137 -8.19 8.66 -11.45
CA GLY A 137 -9.15 8.99 -12.52
C GLY A 137 -9.34 10.51 -12.76
N GLN A 138 -8.99 11.35 -11.79
CA GLN A 138 -9.14 12.80 -11.85
C GLN A 138 -7.80 13.53 -12.05
N THR A 139 -6.71 12.94 -11.55
CA THR A 139 -5.40 13.62 -11.46
C THR A 139 -4.31 12.96 -12.33
N GLY A 140 -4.64 11.88 -13.04
CA GLY A 140 -3.67 11.03 -13.71
C GLY A 140 -2.93 10.12 -12.72
N ASP A 141 -1.88 9.44 -13.15
CA ASP A 141 -1.23 8.39 -12.34
C ASP A 141 0.12 8.81 -11.73
N VAL A 142 0.51 10.08 -11.85
CA VAL A 142 1.86 10.53 -11.48
C VAL A 142 1.90 11.01 -10.02
N ALA A 143 2.83 10.48 -9.24
CA ALA A 143 3.14 10.89 -7.87
C ALA A 143 4.62 11.29 -7.74
N PRO A 144 4.96 12.60 -7.70
CA PRO A 144 6.35 13.07 -7.68
C PRO A 144 7.07 12.85 -6.34
N TRP A 145 8.41 12.77 -6.38
CA TRP A 145 9.29 12.75 -5.19
C TRP A 145 10.51 13.70 -5.27
#